data_AF-A0A353HR43-F1
#
_entry.id   AF-A0A353HR43-F1
#
_cell.length_a   1.000
_cell.length_b   1.000
_cell.length_c   1.000
_cell.angle_alpha   90.00
_cell.angle_beta   90.00
_cell.angle_gamma   90.00
#
_symmetry.space_group_name_H-M   'P 1'
#
loop_
_entity.id
_entity.type
_entity.pdbx_description
1 polymer ?
#
loop_
_entity_poly.entity_id
_entity_poly.type
_entity_poly.pdbx_seq_one_letter_code
_entity_poly.pdbx_strand_id
1 'polypeptide(L)'
;MKRPSKTFNSSPRRFISSLAKAKVEVAETISNVRIDSDGEVGQVWFDYTFVYGSYKENWGKESWQMVRTADGWKIAAVVWSQELNPTPPPANETL
;
A
#
# COMPACT_ATOMS: atom_id res chain seq x y z
N MET A 1 4.52 -26.24 -1.61
CA MET A 1 3.55 -25.35 -0.93
C MET A 1 2.94 -24.42 -1.98
N LYS A 2 1.61 -24.33 -2.08
CA LYS A 2 0.94 -23.45 -3.07
C LYS A 2 1.03 -22.01 -2.56
N ARG A 3 1.65 -21.12 -3.33
CA ARG A 3 1.67 -19.68 -3.00
C ARG A 3 0.23 -19.14 -3.03
N PRO A 4 -0.19 -18.32 -2.05
CA PRO A 4 -1.50 -17.70 -2.07
C PRO A 4 -1.68 -16.85 -3.33
N SER A 5 -2.92 -16.75 -3.82
CA SER A 5 -3.24 -15.86 -4.95
C SER A 5 -2.87 -14.43 -4.57
N LYS A 6 -2.06 -13.77 -5.40
CA LYS A 6 -1.70 -12.35 -5.28
C LYS A 6 -2.57 -11.46 -6.18
N THR A 7 -3.66 -12.00 -6.71
CA THR A 7 -4.55 -11.26 -7.61
C THR A 7 -5.89 -11.04 -6.93
N PHE A 8 -6.32 -9.79 -6.93
CA PHE A 8 -7.60 -9.34 -6.39
C PHE A 8 -8.46 -8.84 -7.54
N ASN A 9 -9.73 -9.22 -7.60
CA ASN A 9 -10.66 -8.67 -8.57
C ASN A 9 -11.23 -7.33 -8.05
N SER A 10 -10.46 -6.25 -8.23
CA SER A 10 -10.82 -4.91 -7.75
C SER A 10 -10.49 -3.83 -8.78
N SER A 11 -10.80 -2.57 -8.46
CA SER A 11 -10.41 -1.40 -9.26
C SER A 11 -9.93 -0.27 -8.35
N PRO A 12 -9.10 0.66 -8.86
CA PRO A 12 -8.65 1.81 -8.07
C PRO A 12 -9.81 2.59 -7.45
N ARG A 13 -10.91 2.78 -8.20
CA ARG A 13 -12.10 3.49 -7.70
C ARG A 13 -12.77 2.77 -6.53
N ARG A 14 -12.85 1.44 -6.57
CA ARG A 14 -13.43 0.64 -5.48
C ARG A 14 -12.57 0.74 -4.22
N PHE A 15 -11.25 0.65 -4.38
CA PHE A 15 -10.30 0.82 -3.27
C PHE A 15 -10.38 2.21 -2.64
N ILE A 16 -10.33 3.28 -3.45
CA ILE A 16 -10.47 4.66 -2.94
C ILE A 16 -11.82 4.83 -2.23
N SER A 17 -12.89 4.27 -2.80
CA SER A 17 -14.22 4.34 -2.19
C SER A 17 -14.31 3.59 -0.86
N SER A 18 -13.56 2.49 -0.66
CA SER A 18 -13.55 1.79 0.63
C SER A 18 -12.82 2.61 1.68
N LEU A 19 -11.69 3.24 1.34
CA LEU A 19 -10.97 4.14 2.25
C LEU A 19 -11.85 5.33 2.67
N ALA A 20 -12.53 5.97 1.71
CA ALA A 20 -13.39 7.12 1.98
C ALA A 20 -14.63 6.79 2.84
N LYS A 21 -15.02 5.52 2.92
CA LYS A 21 -16.17 5.06 3.71
C LYS A 21 -15.80 4.44 5.05
N ALA A 22 -14.51 4.23 5.29
CA ALA A 22 -14.04 3.58 6.51
C ALA A 22 -14.49 4.37 7.75
N LYS A 23 -15.06 3.64 8.72
CA LYS A 23 -15.55 4.23 9.98
C LYS A 23 -14.46 4.32 11.06
N VAL A 24 -13.32 3.70 10.80
CA VAL A 24 -12.13 3.71 11.63
C VAL A 24 -11.01 4.40 10.86
N GLU A 25 -10.01 4.88 11.58
CA GLU A 25 -8.79 5.39 10.96
C GLU A 25 -8.15 4.31 10.10
N VAL A 26 -7.82 4.67 8.86
CA VAL A 26 -7.04 3.80 7.97
C VAL A 26 -5.68 4.43 7.82
N ALA A 27 -4.64 3.72 8.24
CA ALA A 27 -3.29 4.24 8.26
C ALA A 27 -2.32 3.28 7.56
N GLU A 28 -1.41 3.86 6.80
CA GLU A 28 -0.23 3.18 6.30
C GLU A 28 1.00 3.80 6.95
N THR A 29 1.76 2.99 7.66
CA THR A 29 3.04 3.41 8.24
C THR A 29 4.18 2.97 7.33
N ILE A 30 5.13 3.88 7.08
CA ILE A 30 6.24 3.71 6.15
C ILE A 30 7.56 3.77 6.92
N SER A 31 8.48 2.86 6.62
CA SER A 31 9.80 2.79 7.26
C SER A 31 10.88 2.27 6.30
N ASN A 32 12.16 2.39 6.69
CA ASN A 32 13.32 1.90 5.91
C ASN A 32 13.35 2.42 4.46
N VAL A 33 13.04 3.70 4.29
CA VAL A 33 12.95 4.35 2.97
C VAL A 33 14.33 4.40 2.31
N ARG A 34 14.38 3.95 1.06
CA ARG A 34 15.54 4.03 0.17
C ARG A 34 15.12 4.73 -1.11
N ILE A 35 15.87 5.74 -1.51
CA ILE A 35 15.58 6.55 -2.70
C ILE A 35 16.80 6.49 -3.62
N ASP A 36 16.55 6.21 -4.89
CA ASP A 36 17.53 6.28 -5.97
C ASP A 36 16.95 7.09 -7.11
N SER A 37 17.74 7.99 -7.71
CA SER A 37 17.26 8.89 -8.77
C SER A 37 18.41 9.51 -9.55
N ASP A 38 18.17 9.75 -10.85
CA ASP A 38 19.05 10.52 -11.74
C ASP A 38 18.58 11.98 -11.95
N GLY A 39 17.52 12.39 -11.26
CA GLY A 39 16.90 13.71 -11.39
C GLY A 39 15.71 13.76 -12.34
N GLU A 40 15.48 12.77 -13.20
CA GLU A 40 14.33 12.71 -14.12
C GLU A 40 13.45 11.48 -13.86
N VAL A 41 14.06 10.34 -13.50
CA VAL A 41 13.38 9.16 -12.96
C VAL A 41 13.85 8.88 -11.54
N GLY A 42 13.03 8.16 -10.79
CA GLY A 42 13.38 7.76 -9.44
C GLY A 42 12.71 6.47 -9.02
N GLN A 43 13.26 5.83 -8.01
CA GLN A 43 12.66 4.73 -7.30
C GLN A 43 12.61 5.07 -5.82
N VAL A 44 11.45 4.82 -5.21
CA VAL A 44 11.31 4.83 -3.74
C VAL A 44 11.01 3.40 -3.32
N TRP A 45 11.82 2.84 -2.43
CA TRP A 45 11.60 1.54 -1.83
C TRP A 45 11.42 1.68 -0.33
N PHE A 46 10.39 1.07 0.23
CA PHE A 46 10.16 1.10 1.68
C PHE A 46 9.45 -0.15 2.19
N ASP A 47 9.46 -0.29 3.51
CA ASP A 47 8.65 -1.25 4.24
C ASP A 47 7.36 -0.57 4.68
N TYR A 48 6.22 -1.25 4.52
CA TYR A 48 4.90 -0.71 4.86
C TYR A 48 4.14 -1.60 5.84
N THR A 49 3.23 -0.99 6.60
CA THR A 49 2.21 -1.68 7.39
C THR A 49 0.88 -0.95 7.28
N PHE A 50 -0.16 -1.68 6.90
CA PHE A 50 -1.52 -1.18 6.72
C PHE A 50 -2.41 -1.58 7.89
N VAL A 51 -3.12 -0.60 8.46
CA VAL A 51 -3.90 -0.74 9.70
C VAL A 51 -5.30 -0.13 9.52
N TYR A 52 -6.32 -0.82 10.02
CA TYR A 52 -7.67 -0.30 10.23
C TYR A 52 -7.92 -0.21 11.74
N GLY A 53 -8.02 1.01 12.29
CA GLY A 53 -8.14 1.22 13.73
C GLY A 53 -6.94 0.63 14.47
N SER A 54 -7.17 -0.41 15.27
CA SER A 54 -6.10 -1.14 15.97
C SER A 54 -5.64 -2.42 15.25
N TYR A 55 -6.33 -2.81 14.17
CA TYR A 55 -6.06 -4.05 13.46
C TYR A 55 -5.07 -3.86 12.31
N LYS A 56 -3.88 -4.44 12.47
CA LYS A 56 -2.88 -4.57 11.42
C LYS A 56 -3.37 -5.58 10.37
N GLU A 57 -3.84 -5.10 9.23
CA GLU A 57 -4.43 -5.94 8.19
C GLU A 57 -3.35 -6.65 7.37
N ASN A 58 -2.34 -5.91 6.91
CA ASN A 58 -1.29 -6.45 6.06
C ASN A 58 0.00 -5.63 6.13
N TRP A 59 1.11 -6.22 5.70
CA TRP A 59 2.43 -5.58 5.66
C TRP A 59 3.29 -6.14 4.55
N GLY A 60 4.38 -5.44 4.25
CA GLY A 60 5.35 -5.89 3.26
C GLY A 60 6.27 -4.79 2.81
N LYS A 61 6.60 -4.81 1.52
CA LYS A 61 7.48 -3.85 0.86
C LYS A 61 6.75 -3.27 -0.34
N GLU A 62 6.92 -1.98 -0.56
CA GLU A 62 6.52 -1.33 -1.80
C GLU A 62 7.74 -0.75 -2.51
N SER A 63 7.65 -0.74 -3.84
CA SER A 63 8.56 -0.04 -4.74
C SER A 63 7.75 0.86 -5.65
N TRP A 64 7.92 2.15 -5.50
CA TRP A 64 7.33 3.17 -6.36
C TRP A 64 8.33 3.54 -7.44
N GLN A 65 7.89 3.47 -8.69
CA GLN A 65 8.59 4.04 -9.83
C GLN A 65 8.07 5.45 -10.04
N MET A 66 8.97 6.42 -10.05
CA MET A 66 8.68 7.85 -10.07
C MET A 66 9.18 8.46 -11.36
N VAL A 67 8.43 9.42 -11.89
CA VAL A 67 8.84 10.27 -13.02
C VAL A 67 8.71 11.73 -12.62
N ARG A 68 9.71 12.54 -12.97
CA ARG A 68 9.67 13.98 -12.79
C ARG A 68 8.88 14.59 -13.94
N THR A 69 7.91 15.43 -13.59
CA THR A 69 7.13 16.21 -14.55
C THR A 69 7.38 17.69 -14.33
N ALA A 70 6.85 18.55 -15.20
CA ALA A 70 6.88 20.00 -14.99
C ALA A 70 6.21 20.41 -13.66
N ASP A 71 5.22 19.63 -13.19
CA ASP A 71 4.48 19.85 -11.95
C ASP A 71 5.06 19.05 -10.76
N GLY A 72 6.28 18.54 -10.88
CA GLY A 72 6.95 17.74 -9.86
C GLY A 72 6.82 16.23 -10.05
N TRP A 73 7.19 15.48 -9.02
CA TRP A 73 7.26 14.02 -9.07
C TRP A 73 5.87 13.36 -9.06
N LYS A 74 5.68 12.34 -9.90
CA LYS A 74 4.48 11.50 -9.96
C LYS A 74 4.85 10.02 -9.85
N ILE A 75 3.97 9.23 -9.24
CA ILE A 75 4.08 7.76 -9.22
C ILE A 75 3.63 7.24 -10.59
N ALA A 76 4.54 6.64 -11.34
CA ALA A 76 4.28 6.00 -12.62
C ALA A 76 3.82 4.54 -12.46
N ALA A 77 4.38 3.84 -11.47
CA ALA A 77 3.99 2.47 -11.14
C ALA A 77 4.27 2.16 -9.66
N VAL A 78 3.49 1.23 -9.12
CA VAL A 78 3.68 0.65 -7.78
C VAL A 78 3.80 -0.86 -7.93
N VAL A 79 4.83 -1.43 -7.34
CA VAL A 79 5.00 -2.88 -7.19
C VAL A 79 5.12 -3.18 -5.71
N TRP A 80 4.36 -4.15 -5.21
CA TRP A 80 4.36 -4.47 -3.79
C TRP A 80 4.36 -5.96 -3.52
N SER A 81 4.80 -6.32 -2.32
CA SER A 81 4.59 -7.62 -1.71
C SER A 81 3.65 -7.49 -0.53
N GLN A 82 2.79 -8.47 -0.29
CA GLN A 82 1.84 -8.43 0.80
C GLN A 82 1.88 -9.72 1.61
N GLU A 83 1.95 -9.58 2.93
CA GLU A 83 1.64 -10.59 3.93
C GLU A 83 0.34 -10.18 4.62
N LEU A 84 -0.64 -11.07 4.62
CA LEU A 84 -1.93 -10.86 5.27
C LEU A 84 -1.86 -11.29 6.72
N ASN A 85 -2.53 -10.55 7.60
CA ASN A 85 -2.76 -11.01 8.96
C ASN A 85 -3.63 -12.28 8.93
N PRO A 86 -3.16 -13.41 9.48
CA PRO A 86 -3.94 -14.65 9.50
C PRO A 86 -5.14 -14.58 10.44
N THR A 87 -5.14 -13.64 11.39
CA THR A 87 -6.25 -13.41 12.32
C THR A 87 -7.29 -12.51 11.67
N PRO A 88 -8.57 -12.89 11.61
CA PRO A 88 -9.63 -12.02 11.07
C PRO A 88 -9.78 -10.70 11.86
N PRO A 89 -10.22 -9.60 11.22
CA PRO A 89 -10.50 -8.36 11.92
C PRO A 89 -11.64 -8.55 12.95
N PRO A 90 -11.61 -7.83 14.08
CA PRO A 90 -12.73 -7.75 15.00
C PRO A 90 -14.02 -7.27 14.28
N ALA A 91 -15.18 -7.73 14.75
CA ALA A 91 -16.48 -7.38 14.15
C ALA A 91 -16.79 -5.88 14.13
N ASN A 92 -16.10 -5.08 14.94
CA ASN A 92 -16.28 -3.63 15.04
C ASN A 92 -15.25 -2.83 14.22
N GLU A 93 -14.26 -3.50 13.62
CA GLU A 93 -13.19 -2.88 12.81
C GLU A 93 -13.32 -3.28 11.32
N THR A 94 -14.52 -3.70 10.91
CA THR A 94 -14.78 -4.11 9.52
C THR A 94 -15.17 -2.91 8.65
N LEU A 95 -14.63 -2.91 7.43
CA LEU A 95 -14.80 -1.94 6.32
C LEU A 95 -16.22 -1.39 6.13
#